data_AF-A0A7J8F1C1-F1
#
_entry.id   AF-A0A7J8F1C1-F1
#
_cell.length_a   1.000
_cell.length_b   1.000
_cell.length_c   1.000
_cell.angle_alpha   90.00
_cell.angle_beta   90.00
_cell.angle_gamma   90.00
#
_symmetry.space_group_name_H-M   'P 1'
#
loop_
_entity.id
_entity.type
_entity.pdbx_description
1 polymer ?
#
loop_
_entity_poly.entity_id
_entity_poly.type
_entity_poly.pdbx_seq_one_letter_code
_entity_poly.pdbx_strand_id
1 'polypeptide(L)'
;MVDTVEKEDVNEAIRLMEMSKDSLLGDKGQTARTQRPADVIFATVRELVSESRSVRFSEAEQRCISRGFTPAQFQAALDEYEELNVWQVNTARTRITFV
;
A
#
# COMPACT_ATOMS: atom_id res chain seq x y z
N MET A 1 -13.91 -29.36 -10.93
CA MET A 1 -12.50 -29.35 -10.52
C MET A 1 -12.25 -27.95 -9.99
N VAL A 2 -11.88 -27.85 -8.72
CA VAL A 2 -11.80 -26.59 -7.97
C VAL A 2 -10.46 -25.94 -8.29
N ASP A 3 -10.47 -24.76 -8.91
CA ASP A 3 -9.30 -23.89 -9.04
C ASP A 3 -8.96 -23.28 -7.67
N THR A 4 -8.62 -24.14 -6.72
CA THR A 4 -7.95 -23.76 -5.47
C THR A 4 -6.50 -23.46 -5.83
N VAL A 5 -6.24 -22.20 -6.12
CA VAL A 5 -4.88 -21.68 -6.12
C VAL A 5 -4.37 -21.72 -4.69
N GLU A 6 -3.74 -22.85 -4.37
CA GLU A 6 -2.74 -23.02 -3.33
C GLU A 6 -1.70 -21.89 -3.50
N LYS A 7 -1.85 -20.78 -2.77
CA LYS A 7 -0.88 -19.68 -2.75
C LYS A 7 -0.05 -19.78 -1.48
N GLU A 8 0.59 -20.94 -1.32
CA GLU A 8 1.59 -21.25 -0.29
C GLU A 8 3.00 -20.73 -0.67
N ASP A 9 3.06 -19.70 -1.53
CA ASP A 9 4.28 -19.02 -1.97
C ASP A 9 4.14 -17.50 -1.80
N VAL A 10 3.58 -17.04 -0.68
CA VAL A 10 3.68 -15.63 -0.28
C VAL A 10 5.08 -15.38 0.28
N ASN A 11 6.03 -15.37 -0.66
CA ASN A 11 7.43 -15.07 -0.49
C ASN A 11 7.67 -14.05 0.63
N GLU A 12 8.61 -14.40 1.50
CA GLU A 12 9.49 -13.46 2.20
C GLU A 12 9.80 -12.24 1.29
N ALA A 13 9.06 -11.14 1.48
CA ALA A 13 9.33 -9.89 0.81
C ALA A 13 9.46 -8.74 1.81
N ILE A 14 10.09 -9.02 2.95
CA ILE A 14 10.87 -7.98 3.63
C ILE A 14 12.31 -8.18 3.18
N ARG A 15 12.65 -7.62 2.01
CA ARG A 15 14.05 -7.50 1.63
C ARG A 15 14.66 -6.43 2.53
N LEU A 16 15.37 -6.88 3.57
CA LEU A 16 16.41 -6.09 4.21
C LEU A 16 17.31 -5.49 3.11
N MET A 17 17.54 -4.18 3.15
CA MET A 17 18.75 -3.62 2.54
C MET A 17 19.30 -2.52 3.44
N GLU A 18 20.52 -2.80 3.88
CA GLU A 18 21.41 -2.03 4.74
C GLU A 18 22.10 -0.87 4.01
N MET A 19 22.45 0.16 4.80
CA MET A 19 23.59 1.08 4.66
C MET A 19 23.75 1.93 3.38
N SER A 20 23.75 3.26 3.56
CA SER A 20 25.02 4.02 3.52
C SER A 20 24.90 5.38 4.19
N LYS A 21 25.84 5.60 5.11
CA LYS A 21 26.11 6.84 5.82
C LYS A 21 26.99 7.71 4.93
N ASP A 22 26.39 8.55 4.11
CA ASP A 22 27.03 9.68 3.43
C ASP A 22 25.98 10.81 3.45
N SER A 23 25.91 11.57 4.55
CA SER A 23 26.50 12.90 4.64
C SER A 23 26.33 13.66 3.33
N LEU A 24 25.41 14.63 3.29
CA LEU A 24 25.57 15.97 2.70
C LEU A 24 24.21 16.67 2.62
N LEU A 25 24.06 17.64 3.52
CA LEU A 25 23.52 18.97 3.24
C LEU A 25 22.20 19.07 2.45
N GLY A 26 21.12 19.41 3.16
CA GLY A 26 20.02 20.15 2.54
C GLY A 26 18.65 19.73 3.01
N ASP A 27 18.20 20.37 4.08
CA ASP A 27 16.85 20.94 4.17
C ASP A 27 15.70 20.14 3.52
N LYS A 28 15.18 19.20 4.32
CA LYS A 28 13.81 18.63 4.38
C LYS A 28 13.99 17.21 4.85
N GLY A 29 13.62 16.94 6.11
CA GLY A 29 13.85 15.68 6.81
C GLY A 29 13.23 14.44 6.13
N GLN A 30 13.83 14.01 5.03
CA GLN A 30 13.79 12.67 4.48
C GLN A 30 14.62 11.79 5.41
N THR A 31 14.18 11.68 6.66
CA THR A 31 14.51 10.50 7.45
C THR A 31 14.14 9.31 6.58
N ALA A 32 15.14 8.47 6.31
CA ALA A 32 14.98 7.04 6.04
C ALA A 32 14.21 6.39 7.21
N ARG A 33 12.98 6.81 7.38
CA ARG A 33 12.00 6.25 8.29
C ARG A 33 11.61 4.99 7.57
N THR A 34 11.89 3.85 8.18
CA THR A 34 11.27 2.56 7.85
C THR A 34 9.87 2.84 7.31
N GLN A 35 9.70 2.77 5.98
CA GLN A 35 8.45 3.24 5.38
C GLN A 35 7.35 2.40 6.02
N ARG A 36 6.39 3.04 6.70
CA ARG A 36 5.32 2.29 7.35
C ARG A 36 4.61 1.50 6.26
N PRO A 37 4.16 0.27 6.53
CA PRO A 37 3.41 -0.51 5.54
C PRO A 37 2.24 0.32 4.96
N ALA A 38 1.60 1.14 5.79
CA ALA A 38 0.55 2.08 5.39
C ALA A 38 1.02 3.09 4.31
N ASP A 39 2.19 3.72 4.47
CA ASP A 39 2.73 4.69 3.50
C ASP A 39 3.03 4.01 2.14
N VAL A 40 3.55 2.79 2.17
CA VAL A 40 3.84 2.03 0.95
C VAL A 40 2.56 1.57 0.25
N ILE A 41 1.56 1.14 1.03
CA ILE A 41 0.22 0.83 0.53
C ILE A 41 -0.39 2.07 -0.12
N PHE A 42 -0.36 3.22 0.56
CA PHE A 42 -0.87 4.48 0.02
C PHE A 42 -0.21 4.82 -1.33
N ALA A 43 1.13 4.76 -1.40
CA ALA A 43 1.86 5.00 -2.64
C ALA A 43 1.43 4.04 -3.75
N THR A 44 1.30 2.74 -3.43
CA THR A 44 0.87 1.71 -4.37
C THR A 44 -0.54 1.99 -4.91
N VAL A 45 -1.49 2.33 -4.04
CA VAL A 45 -2.87 2.66 -4.45
C VAL A 45 -2.88 3.94 -5.29
N ARG A 46 -2.06 4.94 -4.92
CA ARG A 46 -1.95 6.21 -5.65
C ARG A 46 -1.37 6.03 -7.06
N GLU A 47 -0.44 5.10 -7.27
CA GLU A 47 0.07 4.78 -8.62
C GLU A 47 -1.04 4.25 -9.55
N LEU A 48 -2.02 3.51 -9.01
CA LEU A 48 -3.17 3.01 -9.77
C LEU A 48 -4.14 4.12 -10.16
N VAL A 49 -4.15 5.23 -9.42
CA VAL A 49 -4.97 6.43 -9.66
C VAL A 49 -4.20 7.34 -10.63
N SER A 50 -3.94 6.84 -11.85
CA SER A 50 -3.23 7.60 -12.88
C SER A 50 -4.15 8.55 -13.66
N GLU A 51 -5.39 8.13 -13.95
CA GLU A 51 -6.31 8.91 -14.82
C GLU A 51 -7.67 9.20 -14.16
N SER A 52 -8.06 8.40 -13.17
CA SER A 52 -9.33 8.57 -12.46
C SER A 52 -9.06 8.68 -10.97
N ARG A 53 -9.73 9.61 -10.29
CA ARG A 53 -9.59 9.86 -8.83
C ARG A 53 -10.11 8.71 -7.95
N SER A 54 -10.35 7.54 -8.53
CA SER A 54 -10.91 6.38 -7.86
C SER A 54 -10.32 5.10 -8.43
N VAL A 55 -10.13 4.10 -7.59
CA VAL A 55 -9.66 2.76 -7.97
C VAL A 55 -10.59 1.70 -7.41
N ARG A 56 -10.67 0.55 -8.08
CA ARG A 56 -11.42 -0.61 -7.56
C ARG A 56 -10.70 -1.16 -6.33
N PHE A 57 -11.46 -1.47 -5.28
CA PHE A 57 -10.89 -2.01 -4.04
C PHE A 57 -10.11 -3.30 -4.30
N SER A 58 -10.71 -4.24 -5.05
CA SER A 58 -10.06 -5.51 -5.40
C SER A 58 -8.76 -5.31 -6.18
N GLU A 59 -8.68 -4.30 -7.04
CA GLU A 59 -7.48 -4.03 -7.83
C GLU A 59 -6.36 -3.46 -6.93
N ALA A 60 -6.71 -2.52 -6.04
CA ALA A 60 -5.81 -1.98 -5.05
C ALA A 60 -5.30 -3.06 -4.08
N GLU A 61 -6.19 -3.93 -3.59
CA GLU A 61 -5.86 -5.04 -2.71
C GLU A 61 -4.93 -6.04 -3.40
N GLN A 62 -5.25 -6.48 -4.62
CA GLN A 62 -4.41 -7.40 -5.39
C GLN A 62 -3.00 -6.84 -5.64
N ARG A 63 -2.89 -5.53 -5.87
CA ARG A 63 -1.61 -4.85 -6.05
C ARG A 63 -0.80 -4.82 -4.76
N CYS A 64 -1.44 -4.57 -3.62
CA CYS A 64 -0.78 -4.63 -2.33
C CYS A 64 -0.34 -6.06 -1.97
N ILE A 65 -1.18 -7.07 -2.23
CA ILE A 65 -0.81 -8.49 -2.02
C ILE A 65 0.36 -8.89 -2.92
N SER A 66 0.35 -8.46 -4.19
CA SER A 66 1.48 -8.72 -5.12
C SER A 66 2.79 -8.07 -4.67
N ARG A 67 2.72 -7.03 -3.85
CA ARG A 67 3.89 -6.37 -3.22
C ARG A 67 4.35 -7.05 -1.93
N GLY A 68 3.64 -8.07 -1.45
CA GLY A 68 3.95 -8.80 -0.22
C GLY A 68 3.18 -8.32 1.02
N PHE A 69 2.16 -7.46 0.88
CA PHE A 69 1.33 -7.04 2.00
C PHE A 69 0.18 -8.01 2.25
N THR A 70 -0.23 -8.13 3.51
CA THR A 70 -1.43 -8.93 3.87
C THR A 70 -2.70 -8.09 3.72
N PRO A 71 -3.86 -8.73 3.46
CA PRO A 71 -5.15 -8.03 3.40
C PRO A 71 -5.45 -7.22 4.68
N ALA A 72 -5.03 -7.74 5.85
CA ALA A 72 -5.18 -7.03 7.12
C ALA A 72 -4.37 -5.73 7.17
N GLN A 73 -3.13 -5.73 6.65
CA GLN A 73 -2.31 -4.51 6.58
C GLN A 73 -2.90 -3.49 5.59
N PHE A 74 -3.39 -3.96 4.45
CA PHE A 74 -4.09 -3.13 3.48
C PHE A 74 -5.32 -2.46 4.10
N GLN A 75 -6.14 -3.24 4.81
CA GLN A 75 -7.35 -2.73 5.45
C GLN A 75 -7.05 -1.75 6.58
N ALA A 76 -6.03 -2.02 7.40
CA ALA A 76 -5.60 -1.11 8.46
C ALA A 76 -5.09 0.22 7.90
N ALA A 77 -4.34 0.18 6.79
CA ALA A 77 -3.90 1.39 6.11
C ALA A 77 -5.09 2.18 5.53
N LEU A 78 -6.04 1.50 4.89
CA LEU A 78 -7.26 2.12 4.38
C LEU A 78 -8.04 2.85 5.47
N ASP A 79 -8.21 2.22 6.63
CA ASP A 79 -8.91 2.80 7.78
C ASP A 79 -8.20 4.06 8.29
N GLU A 80 -6.88 3.97 8.53
CA GLU A 80 -6.05 5.08 9.04
C GLU A 80 -6.12 6.32 8.12
N TYR A 81 -6.02 6.14 6.81
CA TYR A 81 -6.09 7.27 5.86
C TYR A 81 -7.52 7.73 5.55
N GLU A 82 -8.53 6.88 5.75
CA GLU A 82 -9.94 7.29 5.68
C GLU A 82 -10.28 8.23 6.84
N GLU A 83 -9.80 7.95 8.06
CA GLU A 83 -9.93 8.87 9.21
C GLU A 83 -9.26 10.22 8.95
N LEU A 84 -8.14 10.23 8.22
CA LEU A 84 -7.43 11.44 7.80
C LEU A 84 -8.10 12.16 6.61
N ASN A 85 -9.25 11.68 6.13
CA ASN A 85 -9.96 12.22 4.95
C ASN A 85 -9.09 12.28 3.68
N VAL A 86 -8.15 11.35 3.53
CA VAL A 86 -7.29 11.27 2.34
C VAL A 86 -8.01 10.55 1.19
N TRP A 87 -8.83 9.56 1.54
CA TRP A 87 -9.73 8.88 0.61
C TRP A 87 -11.03 8.51 1.32
N GLN A 88 -12.00 8.07 0.52
CA GLN A 88 -13.23 7.44 0.98
C GLN A 88 -13.38 6.07 0.34
N VAL A 89 -13.64 5.07 1.17
CA VAL A 89 -14.02 3.74 0.74
C VAL A 89 -15.55 3.66 0.70
N ASN A 90 -16.10 3.11 -0.38
CA ASN A 90 -17.54 2.89 -0.46
C ASN A 90 -18.00 1.92 0.65
N THR A 91 -19.24 2.07 1.14
CA THR A 91 -19.83 1.17 2.17
C THR A 91 -19.80 -0.31 1.75
N ALA A 92 -19.89 -0.60 0.45
CA ALA A 92 -19.78 -1.95 -0.09
C ALA A 92 -18.32 -2.44 -0.27
N ARG A 93 -17.31 -1.62 0.08
CA ARG A 93 -15.86 -1.88 -0.10
C ARG A 93 -15.49 -2.33 -1.51
N THR A 94 -16.14 -1.76 -2.52
CA THR A 94 -15.88 -2.08 -3.94
C THR A 94 -15.00 -1.04 -4.62
N ARG A 95 -14.95 0.18 -4.09
CA ARG A 95 -14.27 1.33 -4.71
C ARG A 95 -13.68 2.24 -3.65
N ILE A 96 -12.47 2.71 -3.92
CA ILE A 96 -11.72 3.69 -3.13
C ILE A 96 -11.65 4.97 -3.96
N THR A 97 -11.98 6.11 -3.36
CA THR A 97 -12.01 7.42 -4.04
C THR A 97 -11.13 8.38 -3.27
N PHE A 98 -10.15 8.99 -3.92
CA PHE A 98 -9.28 9.97 -3.28
C PHE A 98 -10.05 11.30 -3.11
N VAL A 99 -9.96 11.89 -1.92
CA VAL A 99 -10.65 13.16 -1.59
C VAL A 99 -9.82 14.37 -1.97
#